data_AF-A0A939ZUE4-F1
#
_entry.id   AF-A0A939ZUE4-F1
#
_cell.length_a   1.000
_cell.length_b   1.000
_cell.length_c   1.000
_cell.angle_alpha   90.00
_cell.angle_beta   90.00
_cell.angle_gamma   90.00
#
_symmetry.space_group_name_H-M   'P 1'
#
loop_
_entity.id
_entity.type
_entity.pdbx_description
1 polymer ?
#
loop_
_entity_poly.entity_id
_entity_poly.type
_entity_poly.pdbx_seq_one_letter_code
_entity_poly.pdbx_strand_id
1 'polypeptide(L)'
;MPILDQTNGAEFAQAQKACSARYIFCDRDILLVGGTLPDKDFYDAFVAAQKEGSNLACQIVELPQNYCAAKIAAAPSSLANNFGDGGAAFIPLRDFCYQNPEQAKMVLRAKGILFWRDTYRHCPKCGASFQNDKAETALVCPSCSFKLYPRIEPCVIVLISRGD
;
A
#
# COMPACT_ATOMS: atom_id res chain seq x y z
N MET A 1 -7.16 14.34 -7.54
CA MET A 1 -6.96 13.23 -8.49
C MET A 1 -6.99 11.93 -7.70
N PRO A 2 -7.69 10.91 -8.20
CA PRO A 2 -8.09 9.74 -7.42
C PRO A 2 -6.96 8.74 -7.21
N ILE A 3 -7.24 7.76 -6.37
CA ILE A 3 -6.47 6.52 -6.28
C ILE A 3 -7.05 5.53 -7.28
N LEU A 4 -6.23 5.05 -8.20
CA LEU A 4 -6.62 4.07 -9.20
C LEU A 4 -6.36 2.65 -8.67
N ASP A 5 -7.18 1.70 -9.12
CA ASP A 5 -7.08 0.25 -8.87
C ASP A 5 -7.36 -0.49 -10.20
N GLN A 6 -7.09 -1.79 -10.25
CA GLN A 6 -7.14 -2.66 -11.41
C GLN A 6 -8.50 -2.69 -12.14
N THR A 7 -9.57 -2.14 -11.56
CA THR A 7 -10.88 -1.96 -12.22
C THR A 7 -10.82 -0.99 -13.41
N ASN A 8 -9.80 -0.12 -13.49
CA ASN A 8 -9.59 0.84 -14.59
C ASN A 8 -8.34 0.48 -15.41
N GLY A 9 -8.22 -0.78 -15.85
CA GLY A 9 -6.98 -1.41 -16.32
C GLY A 9 -6.05 -0.57 -17.23
N ALA A 10 -6.57 0.16 -18.22
CA ALA A 10 -5.73 0.98 -19.12
C ALA A 10 -5.17 2.25 -18.45
N GLU A 11 -6.02 2.97 -17.71
CA GLU A 11 -5.64 4.19 -16.97
C GLU A 11 -4.70 3.86 -15.82
N PHE A 12 -4.96 2.74 -15.15
CA PHE A 12 -4.13 2.20 -14.08
C PHE A 12 -2.70 1.88 -14.55
N ALA A 13 -2.56 1.20 -15.71
CA ALA A 13 -1.25 0.84 -16.25
C ALA A 13 -0.43 2.08 -16.68
N GLN A 14 -1.09 3.12 -17.20
CA GLN A 14 -0.41 4.37 -17.55
C GLN A 14 0.01 5.15 -16.30
N ALA A 15 -0.87 5.22 -15.30
CA ALA A 15 -0.58 5.85 -14.01
C ALA A 15 0.56 5.14 -13.26
N GLN A 16 0.58 3.81 -13.29
CA GLN A 16 1.62 3.00 -12.65
C GLN A 16 3.03 3.26 -13.23
N LYS A 17 3.10 3.56 -14.54
CA LYS A 17 4.34 3.93 -15.21
C LYS A 17 4.86 5.30 -14.75
N ALA A 18 3.98 6.22 -14.35
CA ALA A 18 4.33 7.57 -13.94
C ALA A 18 4.79 7.69 -12.47
N CYS A 19 4.47 6.69 -11.63
CA CYS A 19 4.88 6.63 -10.22
C CYS A 19 6.39 6.83 -10.05
N SER A 20 6.78 7.75 -9.16
CA SER A 20 8.17 7.93 -8.74
C SER A 20 8.57 6.97 -7.62
N ALA A 21 7.63 6.60 -6.73
CA ALA A 21 7.88 5.69 -5.62
C ALA A 21 7.03 4.41 -5.69
N ARG A 22 7.58 3.30 -5.22
CA ARG A 22 6.95 1.97 -5.29
C ARG A 22 7.14 1.22 -3.97
N TYR A 23 6.06 0.70 -3.42
CA TYR A 23 6.05 0.05 -2.12
C TYR A 23 5.37 -1.32 -2.20
N ILE A 24 6.02 -2.35 -1.67
CA ILE A 24 5.42 -3.68 -1.55
C ILE A 24 5.38 -4.01 -0.07
N PHE A 25 4.20 -4.39 0.40
CA PHE A 25 3.97 -4.72 1.79
C PHE A 25 3.49 -6.16 1.96
N CYS A 26 4.02 -6.82 2.98
CA CYS A 26 3.53 -8.10 3.48
C CYS A 26 3.27 -7.94 4.98
N ASP A 27 2.00 -8.01 5.40
CA ASP A 27 1.58 -7.76 6.79
C ASP A 27 2.20 -6.50 7.44
N ARG A 28 3.20 -6.62 8.32
CA ARG A 28 3.86 -5.49 9.01
C ARG A 28 5.18 -5.06 8.36
N ASP A 29 5.55 -5.72 7.28
CA ASP A 29 6.85 -5.60 6.66
C ASP A 29 6.76 -4.89 5.32
N ILE A 30 7.87 -4.26 4.94
CA ILE A 30 8.10 -3.65 3.64
C ILE A 30 9.22 -4.40 2.91
N LEU A 31 9.04 -4.62 1.61
CA LEU A 31 10.06 -5.22 0.77
C LEU A 31 11.10 -4.18 0.39
N LEU A 32 12.37 -4.50 0.63
CA LEU A 32 13.53 -3.79 0.09
C LEU A 32 14.29 -4.70 -0.86
N VAL A 33 14.94 -4.11 -1.86
CA VAL A 33 15.82 -4.79 -2.82
C VAL A 33 17.22 -4.22 -2.62
N GLY A 34 18.19 -5.02 -2.17
CA GLY A 34 19.54 -4.52 -1.89
C GLY A 34 19.60 -3.38 -0.87
N GLY A 35 18.63 -3.31 0.05
CA GLY A 35 18.54 -2.26 1.06
C GLY A 35 17.82 -0.98 0.61
N THR A 36 17.39 -0.88 -0.65
CA THR A 36 16.62 0.27 -1.17
C THR A 36 15.20 -0.13 -1.54
N LEU A 37 14.35 0.88 -1.78
CA LEU A 37 13.00 0.64 -2.29
C LEU A 37 13.04 -0.01 -3.68
N PRO A 38 12.04 -0.83 -4.04
CA PRO A 38 11.99 -1.50 -5.33
C PRO A 38 11.97 -0.54 -6.52
N ASP A 39 12.78 -0.84 -7.52
CA ASP A 39 12.72 -0.17 -8.83
C ASP A 39 11.44 -0.53 -9.60
N LYS A 40 11.17 0.24 -10.65
CA LYS A 40 10.01 0.01 -11.52
C LYS A 40 9.96 -1.40 -12.10
N ASP A 41 11.05 -1.83 -12.71
CA ASP A 41 11.08 -3.11 -13.43
C ASP A 41 10.91 -4.28 -12.46
N PHE A 42 11.54 -4.21 -11.30
CA PHE A 42 11.36 -5.19 -10.24
C PHE A 42 9.92 -5.20 -9.74
N TYR A 43 9.34 -4.04 -9.42
CA TYR A 43 7.98 -3.95 -8.91
C TYR A 43 6.94 -4.50 -9.89
N ASP A 44 7.04 -4.12 -11.16
CA ASP A 44 6.10 -4.55 -12.20
C ASP A 44 6.19 -6.07 -12.41
N ALA A 45 7.42 -6.62 -12.48
CA ALA A 45 7.64 -8.06 -12.57
C ALA A 45 7.14 -8.81 -11.33
N PHE A 46 7.41 -8.27 -10.14
CA PHE A 46 6.99 -8.87 -8.87
C PHE A 46 5.47 -8.91 -8.76
N VAL A 47 4.80 -7.78 -8.99
CA VAL A 47 3.32 -7.70 -8.93
C VAL A 47 2.67 -8.62 -9.97
N ALA A 48 3.22 -8.71 -11.18
CA ALA A 48 2.74 -9.65 -12.19
C ALA A 48 2.84 -11.11 -11.72
N ALA A 49 3.99 -11.52 -11.19
CA ALA A 49 4.18 -12.87 -10.64
C ALA A 49 3.22 -13.18 -9.48
N GLN A 50 2.99 -12.22 -8.57
CA GLN A 50 2.08 -12.41 -7.45
C GLN A 50 0.61 -12.41 -7.87
N LYS A 51 0.27 -11.75 -8.99
CA LYS A 51 -1.08 -11.79 -9.59
C LYS A 51 -1.37 -13.17 -10.18
N GLU A 52 -0.40 -13.78 -10.86
CA GLU A 52 -0.52 -15.16 -11.36
C GLU A 52 -0.67 -16.17 -10.21
N GLY A 53 0.06 -15.96 -9.12
CA GLY A 53 -0.02 -16.79 -7.91
C GLY A 53 -1.25 -16.54 -7.02
N SER A 54 -2.18 -15.66 -7.39
CA SER A 54 -3.33 -15.23 -6.56
C SER A 54 -2.95 -14.73 -5.15
N ASN A 55 -1.73 -14.23 -4.99
CA ASN A 55 -1.17 -13.77 -3.72
C ASN A 55 -1.23 -12.23 -3.57
N LEU A 56 -1.61 -11.53 -4.64
CA LEU A 56 -1.83 -10.09 -4.61
C LEU A 56 -3.19 -9.76 -3.98
N ALA A 57 -3.19 -9.21 -2.77
CA ALA A 57 -4.41 -8.88 -2.03
C ALA A 57 -5.02 -7.54 -2.49
N CYS A 58 -4.19 -6.52 -2.67
CA CYS A 58 -4.63 -5.18 -3.08
C CYS A 58 -3.48 -4.43 -3.77
N GLN A 59 -3.80 -3.60 -4.76
CA GLN A 59 -2.85 -2.72 -5.42
C GLN A 59 -3.46 -1.34 -5.62
N ILE A 60 -2.66 -0.29 -5.43
CA ILE A 60 -3.08 1.09 -5.61
C ILE A 60 -2.05 1.91 -6.38
N VAL A 61 -2.55 2.94 -7.05
CA VAL A 61 -1.76 4.03 -7.60
C VAL A 61 -2.36 5.34 -7.12
N GLU A 62 -1.62 6.13 -6.33
CA GLU A 62 -2.04 7.46 -5.87
C GLU A 62 -1.30 8.53 -6.69
N LEU A 63 -1.99 9.10 -7.67
CA LEU A 63 -1.43 10.09 -8.60
C LEU A 63 -0.99 11.41 -7.94
N PRO A 64 -1.75 12.05 -7.03
CA PRO A 64 -1.32 13.32 -6.42
C PRO A 64 0.00 13.22 -5.63
N GLN A 65 0.26 12.03 -5.08
CA GLN A 65 1.43 11.75 -4.26
C GLN A 65 2.47 10.89 -5.02
N ASN A 66 2.19 10.61 -6.29
CA ASN A 66 3.00 9.89 -7.26
C ASN A 66 3.62 8.56 -6.77
N TYR A 67 2.83 7.73 -6.08
CA TYR A 67 3.32 6.43 -5.62
C TYR A 67 2.39 5.28 -6.01
N CYS A 68 3.00 4.11 -6.09
CA CYS A 68 2.37 2.83 -6.34
C CYS A 68 2.58 1.94 -5.11
N ALA A 69 1.55 1.25 -4.64
CA ALA A 69 1.69 0.32 -3.52
C ALA A 69 0.93 -0.99 -3.75
N ALA A 70 1.53 -2.10 -3.32
CA ALA A 70 0.95 -3.43 -3.41
C ALA A 70 0.98 -4.13 -2.05
N LYS A 71 -0.09 -4.85 -1.72
CA LYS A 71 -0.19 -5.74 -0.56
C LYS A 71 -0.21 -7.17 -1.07
N ILE A 72 0.71 -7.98 -0.56
CA ILE A 72 0.67 -9.43 -0.77
C ILE A 72 0.12 -10.13 0.47
N ALA A 73 -0.52 -11.28 0.27
CA ALA A 73 -1.15 -12.03 1.36
C ALA A 73 -0.12 -12.81 2.20
N ALA A 74 0.88 -13.39 1.55
CA ALA A 74 1.97 -14.09 2.19
C ALA A 74 3.32 -13.74 1.54
N ALA A 75 4.37 -13.66 2.35
CA ALA A 75 5.73 -13.52 1.83
C ALA A 75 6.08 -14.79 1.04
N PRO A 76 6.42 -14.69 -0.25
CA PRO A 76 6.82 -15.85 -1.02
C PRO A 76 8.08 -16.47 -0.40
N SER A 77 8.10 -17.79 -0.27
CA SER A 77 9.19 -18.55 0.35
C SER A 77 10.56 -18.31 -0.30
N SER A 78 10.58 -17.88 -1.57
CA SER A 78 11.79 -17.48 -2.30
C SER A 78 12.46 -16.20 -1.78
N LEU A 79 11.74 -15.38 -1.01
CA LEU A 79 12.20 -14.09 -0.47
C LEU A 79 12.34 -14.11 1.06
N ALA A 80 11.95 -15.20 1.71
CA ALA A 80 11.91 -15.30 3.17
C ALA A 80 13.31 -15.31 3.83
N ASN A 81 14.40 -15.53 3.08
CA ASN A 81 15.73 -15.83 3.66
C ASN A 81 16.92 -15.01 3.12
N ASN A 82 16.74 -13.95 2.33
CA ASN A 82 17.89 -13.22 1.74
C ASN A 82 18.26 -11.97 2.56
N PHE A 83 18.85 -12.18 3.75
CA PHE A 83 19.52 -11.10 4.50
C PHE A 83 20.95 -10.88 3.94
N GLY A 84 21.10 -9.86 3.06
CA GLY A 84 22.39 -9.43 2.45
C GLY A 84 22.89 -10.39 1.35
N ASP A 85 23.46 -10.01 0.22
CA ASP A 85 23.89 -8.73 -0.35
C ASP A 85 23.35 -8.70 -1.81
N GLY A 86 22.52 -7.72 -2.15
CA GLY A 86 21.84 -7.62 -3.45
C GLY A 86 20.52 -8.39 -3.58
N GLY A 87 20.10 -9.11 -2.54
CA GLY A 87 18.82 -9.82 -2.47
C GLY A 87 17.65 -8.92 -2.06
N ALA A 88 16.43 -9.32 -2.43
CA ALA A 88 15.20 -8.70 -1.95
C ALA A 88 14.73 -9.36 -0.65
N ALA A 89 14.34 -8.54 0.34
CA ALA A 89 14.03 -8.97 1.70
C ALA A 89 12.90 -8.15 2.31
N PHE A 90 12.09 -8.80 3.15
CA PHE A 90 11.10 -8.11 3.97
C PHE A 90 11.72 -7.67 5.29
N ILE A 91 11.57 -6.39 5.60
CA ILE A 91 11.99 -5.84 6.90
C ILE A 91 10.80 -5.23 7.63
N PRO A 92 10.82 -5.21 8.98
CA PRO A 92 9.77 -4.55 9.75
C PRO A 92 9.62 -3.10 9.35
N LEU A 93 8.40 -2.68 9.03
CA LEU A 93 8.12 -1.31 8.59
C LEU A 93 8.57 -0.26 9.61
N ARG A 94 8.47 -0.60 10.91
CA ARG A 94 8.92 0.27 12.00
C ARG A 94 10.42 0.56 11.90
N ASP A 95 11.23 -0.46 11.61
CA ASP A 95 12.68 -0.33 11.51
C ASP A 95 13.05 0.49 10.28
N PHE A 96 12.38 0.25 9.15
CA PHE A 96 12.52 1.06 7.95
C PHE A 96 12.26 2.55 8.24
N CYS A 97 11.14 2.86 8.91
CA CYS A 97 10.77 4.24 9.23
C CYS A 97 11.75 4.91 10.20
N TYR A 98 12.32 4.15 11.13
CA TYR A 98 13.35 4.65 12.04
C TYR A 98 14.64 5.01 11.30
N GLN A 99 15.06 4.17 10.34
CA GLN A 99 16.26 4.39 9.53
C GLN A 99 16.08 5.47 8.44
N ASN A 100 14.85 5.65 7.94
CA ASN A 100 14.53 6.53 6.81
C ASN A 100 13.40 7.51 7.15
N PRO A 101 13.62 8.48 8.05
CA PRO A 101 12.56 9.39 8.53
C PRO A 101 11.94 10.23 7.40
N GLU A 102 12.74 10.66 6.41
CA GLU A 102 12.28 11.43 5.25
C GLU A 102 11.25 10.66 4.40
N GLN A 103 11.41 9.34 4.30
CA GLN A 103 10.52 8.49 3.50
C GLN A 103 9.33 7.96 4.31
N ALA A 104 9.43 7.96 5.65
CA ALA A 104 8.45 7.37 6.55
C ALA A 104 7.03 7.92 6.32
N LYS A 105 6.88 9.23 6.10
CA LYS A 105 5.58 9.86 5.86
C LYS A 105 4.82 9.23 4.69
N MET A 106 5.49 9.05 3.56
CA MET A 106 4.87 8.54 2.34
C MET A 106 4.60 7.04 2.44
N VAL A 107 5.53 6.27 3.00
CA VAL A 107 5.36 4.83 3.20
C VAL A 107 4.21 4.53 4.15
N LEU A 108 4.10 5.26 5.28
CA LEU A 108 3.02 5.07 6.24
C LEU A 108 1.65 5.47 5.65
N ARG A 109 1.60 6.55 4.84
CA ARG A 109 0.39 6.90 4.07
C ARG A 109 -0.01 5.77 3.14
N ALA A 110 0.91 5.30 2.31
CA ALA A 110 0.67 4.22 1.36
C ALA A 110 0.15 2.96 2.07
N LYS A 111 0.78 2.59 3.19
CA LYS A 111 0.36 1.46 4.01
C LYS A 111 -1.05 1.64 4.57
N GLY A 112 -1.37 2.81 5.13
CA GLY A 112 -2.66 3.11 5.72
C GLY A 112 -3.79 3.07 4.70
N ILE A 113 -3.61 3.69 3.53
CA ILE A 113 -4.58 3.67 2.43
C ILE A 113 -4.80 2.25 1.92
N LEU A 114 -3.72 1.50 1.69
CA LEU A 114 -3.79 0.14 1.17
C LEU A 114 -4.50 -0.80 2.15
N PHE A 115 -4.19 -0.68 3.44
CA PHE A 115 -4.87 -1.42 4.51
C PHE A 115 -6.36 -1.07 4.59
N TRP A 116 -6.70 0.22 4.53
CA TRP A 116 -8.08 0.68 4.53
C TRP A 116 -8.86 0.07 3.36
N ARG A 117 -8.31 0.07 2.15
CA ARG A 117 -8.98 -0.52 0.98
C ARG A 117 -9.23 -2.01 1.10
N ASP A 118 -8.23 -2.75 1.58
CA ASP A 118 -8.36 -4.20 1.76
C ASP A 118 -9.36 -4.55 2.87
N THR A 119 -9.50 -3.68 3.87
CA THR A 119 -10.44 -3.86 4.99
C THR A 119 -11.88 -3.53 4.58
N TYR A 120 -12.10 -2.41 3.89
CA TYR A 120 -13.44 -1.91 3.57
C TYR A 120 -13.86 -2.27 2.13
N ARG A 121 -14.05 -3.57 1.86
CA ARG A 121 -14.45 -4.06 0.52
C ARG A 121 -15.95 -3.99 0.23
N HIS A 122 -16.80 -4.02 1.28
CA HIS A 122 -18.25 -4.06 1.15
C HIS A 122 -18.92 -2.88 1.84
N CYS A 123 -20.03 -2.42 1.27
CA CYS A 123 -20.81 -1.30 1.78
C CYS A 123 -21.50 -1.67 3.10
N PRO A 124 -21.32 -0.88 4.18
CA PRO A 124 -21.98 -1.16 5.46
C PRO A 124 -23.50 -0.92 5.41
N LYS A 125 -24.01 -0.18 4.42
CA LYS A 125 -25.44 0.12 4.27
C LYS A 125 -26.21 -0.96 3.51
N CYS A 126 -25.62 -1.55 2.47
CA CYS A 126 -26.32 -2.49 1.58
C CYS A 126 -25.55 -3.77 1.23
N GLY A 127 -24.31 -3.95 1.70
CA GLY A 127 -23.50 -5.14 1.43
C GLY A 127 -22.85 -5.21 0.04
N ALA A 128 -23.22 -4.34 -0.90
CA ALA A 128 -22.63 -4.31 -2.24
C ALA A 128 -21.12 -3.99 -2.19
N SER A 129 -20.35 -4.54 -3.13
CA SER A 129 -18.91 -4.26 -3.25
C SER A 129 -18.66 -2.78 -3.58
N PHE A 130 -17.67 -2.18 -2.92
CA PHE A 130 -17.27 -0.81 -3.20
C PHE A 130 -16.50 -0.68 -4.52
N GLN A 131 -16.57 0.51 -5.12
CA GLN A 131 -15.74 0.93 -6.25
C GLN A 131 -14.96 2.19 -5.87
N ASN A 132 -13.92 2.54 -6.63
CA ASN A 132 -13.17 3.76 -6.37
C ASN A 132 -13.91 4.99 -6.87
N ASP A 133 -13.83 6.07 -6.09
CA ASP A 133 -14.24 7.39 -6.55
C ASP A 133 -13.25 7.91 -7.62
N LYS A 134 -13.78 8.61 -8.62
CA LYS A 134 -13.00 9.14 -9.76
C LYS A 134 -12.31 10.47 -9.47
N ALA A 135 -12.66 11.15 -8.38
CA ALA A 135 -12.12 12.47 -8.05
C ALA A 135 -11.32 12.46 -6.74
N GLU A 136 -11.79 11.69 -5.76
CA GLU A 136 -11.33 11.72 -4.37
C GLU A 136 -10.65 10.42 -3.95
N THR A 137 -9.91 10.46 -2.84
CA THR A 137 -9.49 9.25 -2.12
C THR A 137 -10.68 8.72 -1.31
N ALA A 138 -11.63 8.10 -2.00
CA ALA A 138 -12.85 7.58 -1.42
C ALA A 138 -13.31 6.29 -2.13
N LEU A 139 -14.09 5.49 -1.41
CA LEU A 139 -14.81 4.35 -1.95
C LEU A 139 -16.28 4.74 -2.11
N VAL A 140 -16.87 4.45 -3.27
CA VAL A 140 -18.28 4.72 -3.60
C VAL A 140 -19.02 3.43 -3.85
N CYS A 141 -20.19 3.29 -3.22
CA CYS A 141 -21.06 2.14 -3.45
C CYS A 141 -21.91 2.38 -4.71
N PRO A 142 -21.83 1.53 -5.74
CA PRO A 142 -22.61 1.72 -6.96
C PRO A 142 -24.12 1.47 -6.75
N SER A 143 -24.51 0.74 -5.70
CA SER A 143 -25.91 0.39 -5.43
C SER A 143 -26.67 1.46 -4.63
N CYS A 144 -26.03 2.15 -3.69
CA CYS A 144 -26.70 3.09 -2.80
C CYS A 144 -26.04 4.47 -2.72
N SER A 145 -25.00 4.71 -3.53
CA SER A 145 -24.24 5.96 -3.59
C SER A 145 -23.56 6.38 -2.28
N PHE A 146 -23.49 5.47 -1.29
CA PHE A 146 -22.77 5.73 -0.05
C PHE A 146 -21.27 5.89 -0.34
N LYS A 147 -20.69 6.96 0.20
CA LYS A 147 -19.27 7.26 0.05
C LYS A 147 -18.56 7.06 1.38
N LEU A 148 -17.44 6.34 1.34
CA LEU A 148 -16.59 6.04 2.47
C LEU A 148 -15.21 6.66 2.26
N TYR A 149 -14.72 7.38 3.26
CA TYR A 149 -13.40 8.00 3.26
C TYR A 149 -12.44 7.24 4.21
N PRO A 150 -11.12 7.31 3.98
CA PRO A 150 -10.12 6.83 4.93
C PRO A 150 -10.30 7.53 6.29
N ARG A 151 -10.25 6.75 7.37
CA ARG A 151 -10.34 7.30 8.73
C ARG A 151 -8.96 7.50 9.31
N ILE A 152 -8.74 8.67 9.92
CA ILE A 152 -7.58 8.93 10.77
C ILE A 152 -7.98 8.58 12.20
N GLU A 153 -7.18 7.74 12.85
CA GLU A 153 -7.38 7.35 14.24
C GLU A 153 -6.53 8.25 15.13
N PRO A 154 -7.11 9.27 15.80
CA PRO A 154 -6.34 10.14 16.68
C PRO A 154 -5.79 9.34 17.87
N CYS A 155 -4.51 9.51 18.16
CA CYS A 155 -3.81 8.84 19.26
C CYS A 155 -3.02 9.87 20.07
N VAL A 156 -2.95 9.67 21.39
CA VAL A 156 -2.18 10.49 22.31
C VAL A 156 -1.03 9.67 22.90
N ILE A 157 0.16 10.29 22.99
CA ILE A 157 1.32 9.74 23.71
C ILE A 157 1.73 10.74 24.78
N VAL A 158 1.82 10.29 26.03
CA VAL A 158 2.06 11.16 27.18
C VAL A 158 3.21 10.58 28.02
N LEU A 159 4.20 11.41 28.33
CA LEU A 159 5.21 11.13 29.33
C LEU A 159 4.75 11.71 30.68
N ILE A 160 4.54 10.86 31.68
CA ILE A 160 4.17 11.29 33.04
C ILE A 160 5.45 11.42 33.86
N SER A 161 5.72 12.61 34.38
CA SER A 161 6.81 12.87 35.32
C SER A 161 6.27 13.46 36.64
N ARG A 162 6.95 13.19 37.74
CA ARG A 162 6.63 13.72 39.07
C ARG A 162 7.93 13.90 39.86
N GLY A 163 8.39 15.14 40.00
CA GLY A 163 9.77 15.39 40.45
C GLY A 163 10.78 14.98 39.39
N ASP A 164 12.07 15.03 39.74
CA ASP A 164 13.18 14.58 38.87
C ASP A 164 13.19 13.05 38.68
#